data_AF-A0A937XEK5-F1
#
_entry.id   AF-A0A937XEK5-F1
#
_cell.length_a   1.000
_cell.length_b   1.000
_cell.length_c   1.000
_cell.angle_alpha   90.00
_cell.angle_beta   90.00
_cell.angle_gamma   90.00
#
_symmetry.space_group_name_H-M   'P 1'
#
loop_
_entity.id
_entity.type
_entity.pdbx_description
1 polymer ?
#
loop_
_entity_poly.entity_id
_entity_poly.type
_entity_poly.pdbx_seq_one_letter_code
_entity_poly.pdbx_strand_id
1 'polypeptide(L)'
;GNFYGPFDARRIFARFDPTLLGITPLFFDDAFFCRRCGGMATTKTCPHDGADRVTLSGTRLRELLRLGEAPPSEIIRPEVAAVLRQGLAGGRFPLRGWRQPEDLS
;
A
#
# COMPACT_ATOMS: atom_id res chain seq x y z
N GLY A 1 -8.31 -15.63 -1.77
CA GLY A 1 -7.30 -16.53 -1.18
C GLY A 1 -7.39 -16.47 0.33
N ASN A 2 -7.03 -17.54 1.04
CA ASN A 2 -7.02 -17.62 2.51
C ASN A 2 -6.07 -18.73 3.02
N PHE A 3 -4.92 -18.90 2.36
CA PHE A 3 -3.99 -20.01 2.66
C PHE A 3 -3.20 -19.80 3.96
N TYR A 4 -3.04 -18.54 4.41
CA TYR A 4 -2.30 -18.18 5.63
C TYR A 4 -3.08 -17.13 6.42
N GLY A 5 -2.92 -17.10 7.74
CA GLY A 5 -3.45 -16.06 8.60
C GLY A 5 -2.71 -14.73 8.42
N PRO A 6 -3.34 -13.60 8.81
CA PRO A 6 -2.84 -12.24 8.52
C PRO A 6 -1.47 -11.94 9.13
N PHE A 7 -1.07 -12.65 10.18
CA PHE A 7 0.19 -12.44 10.90
C PHE A 7 1.13 -13.65 10.90
N ASP A 8 0.86 -14.69 10.10
CA ASP A 8 1.73 -15.88 10.05
C ASP A 8 3.13 -15.54 9.55
N ALA A 9 3.24 -14.64 8.57
CA ALA A 9 4.52 -14.12 8.10
C ALA A 9 5.30 -13.36 9.18
N ARG A 10 4.64 -12.85 10.23
CA ARG A 10 5.32 -12.25 11.39
C ARG A 10 5.76 -13.32 12.37
N ARG A 11 4.85 -14.26 12.68
CA ARG A 11 5.08 -15.35 13.64
C ARG A 11 6.25 -16.25 13.25
N ILE A 12 6.53 -16.42 11.95
CA ILE A 12 7.63 -17.26 11.50
C ILE A 12 8.99 -16.80 12.04
N PHE A 13 9.19 -15.48 12.25
CA PHE A 13 10.44 -14.94 12.78
C PHE A 13 10.72 -15.36 14.22
N ALA A 14 9.70 -15.71 15.00
CA ALA A 14 9.88 -16.24 16.36
C ALA A 14 10.54 -17.63 16.39
N ARG A 15 10.70 -18.28 15.23
CA ARG A 15 11.35 -19.60 15.10
C ARG A 15 12.85 -19.52 14.82
N PHE A 16 13.39 -18.33 14.60
CA PHE A 16 14.80 -18.11 14.27
C PHE A 16 15.50 -17.35 15.40
N ASP A 17 16.79 -17.59 15.56
CA ASP A 17 17.64 -16.74 16.39
C ASP A 17 17.79 -15.36 15.71
N PRO A 18 17.44 -14.25 16.38
CA PRO A 18 17.55 -12.90 15.81
C PRO A 18 18.94 -12.54 15.30
N THR A 19 20.01 -13.11 15.89
CA THR A 19 21.40 -12.84 15.51
C THR A 19 21.76 -13.43 14.15
N LEU A 20 21.07 -14.48 13.70
CA LEU A 20 21.32 -15.14 12.42
C LEU A 20 20.79 -14.37 11.21
N LEU A 21 19.80 -13.48 11.42
CA LEU A 21 19.14 -12.77 10.34
C LEU A 21 19.96 -11.59 9.81
N GLY A 22 20.87 -11.03 10.61
CA GLY A 22 21.64 -9.83 10.26
C GLY A 22 20.79 -8.56 10.03
N ILE A 23 19.48 -8.63 10.23
CA ILE A 23 18.50 -7.54 10.09
C ILE A 23 17.46 -7.63 11.21
N THR A 24 16.87 -6.49 11.57
CA THR A 24 15.78 -6.43 12.56
C THR A 24 14.44 -6.25 11.85
N PRO A 25 13.51 -7.21 11.94
CA PRO A 25 12.17 -7.05 11.36
C PRO A 25 11.37 -6.01 12.16
N LEU A 26 10.65 -5.14 11.44
CA LEU A 26 9.69 -4.20 12.02
C LEU A 26 8.26 -4.62 11.66
N PHE A 27 7.44 -4.87 12.67
CA PHE A 27 6.06 -5.32 12.49
C PHE A 27 5.07 -4.15 12.59
N PHE A 28 4.47 -3.78 11.47
CA PHE A 28 3.46 -2.73 11.38
C PHE A 28 2.04 -3.30 11.41
N ASP A 29 1.10 -2.61 12.02
CA ASP A 29 -0.33 -2.96 11.92
C ASP A 29 -0.99 -2.26 10.74
N ASP A 30 -2.25 -2.63 10.48
CA ASP A 30 -3.03 -2.05 9.39
C ASP A 30 -3.19 -0.53 9.61
N ALA A 31 -2.73 0.23 8.62
CA ALA A 31 -2.81 1.68 8.61
C ALA A 31 -4.07 2.17 7.89
N PHE A 32 -4.57 3.32 8.34
CA PHE A 32 -5.71 4.02 7.76
C PHE A 32 -5.44 5.52 7.77
N PHE A 33 -6.12 6.28 6.91
CA PHE A 33 -6.12 7.73 7.03
C PHE A 33 -7.23 8.14 8.00
N CYS A 34 -6.92 8.95 9.01
CA CYS A 34 -7.91 9.49 9.93
C CYS A 34 -8.22 10.94 9.57
N ARG A 35 -9.49 11.23 9.22
CA ARG A 35 -9.95 12.57 8.85
C ARG A 35 -9.79 13.57 9.99
N ARG A 36 -10.05 13.13 11.22
CA ARG A 36 -9.94 13.98 12.41
C ARG A 36 -8.49 14.26 12.80
N CYS A 37 -7.57 13.32 12.58
CA CYS A 37 -6.14 13.54 12.80
C CYS A 37 -5.45 14.23 11.61
N GLY A 38 -6.08 14.24 10.44
CA GLY A 38 -5.51 14.78 9.20
C GLY A 38 -4.34 13.98 8.65
N GLY A 39 -4.26 12.67 8.93
CA GLY A 39 -3.09 11.88 8.55
C GLY A 39 -3.21 10.38 8.73
N MET A 40 -2.16 9.67 8.31
CA MET A 40 -2.04 8.21 8.45
C MET A 40 -1.88 7.82 9.92
N ALA A 41 -2.62 6.81 10.35
CA ALA A 41 -2.60 6.28 11.70
C ALA A 41 -2.85 4.78 11.72
N THR A 42 -2.69 4.19 12.90
CA THR A 42 -3.02 2.79 13.22
C THR A 42 -3.97 2.76 14.40
N THR A 43 -4.51 1.60 14.72
CA THR A 43 -5.33 1.40 15.94
C THR A 43 -4.57 1.70 17.23
N LYS A 44 -3.23 1.62 17.20
CA LYS A 44 -2.36 1.94 18.35
C LYS A 44 -2.14 3.45 18.51
N THR A 45 -2.16 4.21 17.42
CA THR A 45 -1.80 5.63 17.41
C THR A 45 -2.99 6.57 17.28
N CYS A 46 -4.18 6.06 16.94
CA CYS A 46 -5.40 6.84 16.81
C CYS A 46 -6.61 6.09 17.40
N PRO A 47 -7.31 6.68 18.39
CA PRO A 47 -8.47 6.05 19.01
C PRO A 47 -9.79 6.27 18.26
N HIS A 48 -9.82 7.10 17.21
CA HIS A 48 -11.05 7.44 16.48
C HIS A 48 -11.64 6.22 15.78
N ASP A 49 -12.96 6.16 15.65
CA ASP A 49 -13.70 5.01 15.15
C ASP A 49 -13.76 4.96 13.61
N GLY A 50 -14.52 4.00 13.07
CA GLY A 50 -14.66 3.79 11.63
C GLY A 50 -15.22 4.98 10.84
N ALA A 51 -15.97 5.89 11.47
CA ALA A 51 -16.55 7.03 10.76
C ALA A 51 -15.47 8.05 10.34
N ASP A 52 -14.44 8.19 11.17
CA ASP A 52 -13.29 9.07 10.93
C ASP A 52 -12.16 8.38 10.15
N ARG A 53 -12.25 7.05 9.91
CA ARG A 53 -11.22 6.26 9.22
C ARG A 53 -11.56 6.09 7.75
N VAL A 54 -10.57 6.35 6.89
CA VAL A 54 -10.62 6.11 5.45
C VAL A 54 -9.68 4.96 5.12
N THR A 55 -10.23 3.91 4.53
CA THR A 55 -9.51 2.78 3.97
C THR A 55 -10.04 2.50 2.57
N LEU A 56 -9.18 2.00 1.68
CA LEU A 56 -9.57 1.63 0.32
C LEU A 56 -8.94 0.30 -0.03
N SER A 57 -9.77 -0.68 -0.41
CA SER A 57 -9.27 -1.98 -0.83
C SER A 57 -8.51 -1.84 -2.16
N GLY A 58 -7.46 -2.65 -2.35
CA GLY A 58 -6.71 -2.65 -3.60
C GLY A 58 -7.55 -3.02 -4.82
N THR A 59 -8.60 -3.84 -4.64
CA THR A 59 -9.56 -4.16 -5.71
C THR A 59 -10.34 -2.93 -6.14
N ARG A 60 -10.88 -2.16 -5.18
CA ARG A 60 -11.61 -0.93 -5.49
C ARG A 60 -10.70 0.14 -6.07
N LEU A 61 -9.48 0.28 -5.54
CA LEU A 61 -8.49 1.21 -6.11
C LEU A 61 -8.21 0.91 -7.59
N ARG A 62 -7.95 -0.36 -7.95
CA ARG A 62 -7.74 -0.76 -9.35
C ARG A 62 -8.96 -0.54 -10.23
N GLU A 63 -10.15 -0.73 -9.68
CA GLU A 63 -11.41 -0.45 -10.39
C GLU A 63 -11.53 1.05 -10.72
N LEU A 64 -11.35 1.94 -9.75
CA LEU A 64 -11.37 3.39 -9.94
C LEU A 64 -10.36 3.82 -11.01
N LEU A 65 -9.12 3.33 -10.92
CA LEU A 65 -8.07 3.66 -11.89
C LEU A 65 -8.41 3.20 -13.31
N ARG A 66 -9.09 2.06 -13.48
CA ARG A 66 -9.54 1.56 -14.80
C ARG A 66 -10.71 2.35 -15.36
N LEU A 67 -11.63 2.80 -14.50
CA LEU A 67 -12.74 3.67 -14.88
C LEU A 67 -12.28 5.10 -15.19
N GLY A 68 -11.03 5.44 -14.86
CA GLY A 68 -10.49 6.80 -14.99
C GLY A 68 -10.96 7.74 -13.87
N GLU A 69 -11.60 7.21 -12.83
CA GLU A 69 -12.01 7.96 -11.65
C GLU A 69 -10.81 8.23 -10.72
N ALA A 70 -10.74 9.45 -10.19
CA ALA A 70 -9.69 9.82 -9.26
C ALA A 70 -9.94 9.14 -7.89
N PRO A 71 -8.98 8.37 -7.35
CA PRO A 71 -9.11 7.85 -6.01
C PRO A 71 -8.96 8.98 -4.97
N PRO A 72 -9.47 8.80 -3.74
CA PRO A 72 -9.34 9.81 -2.68
C PRO A 72 -7.88 10.21 -2.45
N SER A 73 -7.62 11.51 -2.37
CA SER A 73 -6.29 12.09 -2.15
C SER A 73 -5.68 11.69 -0.81
N GLU A 74 -6.53 11.33 0.16
CA GLU A 74 -6.21 10.81 1.47
C GLU A 74 -5.55 9.42 1.41
N ILE A 75 -5.76 8.67 0.31
CA ILE A 75 -5.24 7.33 0.11
C ILE A 75 -4.06 7.35 -0.86
N ILE A 76 -4.18 8.10 -1.95
CA ILE A 76 -3.16 8.14 -2.99
C ILE A 76 -2.99 9.57 -3.48
N ARG A 77 -1.74 9.99 -3.57
CA ARG A 77 -1.42 11.32 -4.08
C ARG A 77 -1.81 11.41 -5.57
N PRO A 78 -2.40 12.53 -6.03
CA PRO A 78 -2.86 12.68 -7.41
C PRO A 78 -1.77 12.39 -8.46
N GLU A 79 -0.53 12.82 -8.20
CA GLU A 79 0.61 12.58 -9.07
C GLU A 79 0.94 11.08 -9.21
N VAL A 80 0.79 10.31 -8.13
CA VAL A 80 1.00 8.84 -8.16
C VAL A 80 -0.16 8.16 -8.87
N ALA A 81 -1.40 8.59 -8.63
CA ALA A 81 -2.57 8.05 -9.32
C ALA A 81 -2.48 8.25 -10.84
N ALA A 82 -1.98 9.39 -11.30
CA ALA A 82 -1.72 9.65 -12.72
C ALA A 82 -0.73 8.65 -13.33
N VAL A 83 0.39 8.38 -12.64
CA VAL A 83 1.38 7.38 -13.07
C VAL A 83 0.78 5.97 -13.11
N LEU A 84 -0.01 5.58 -12.10
CA LEU A 84 -0.66 4.27 -12.09
C LEU A 84 -1.66 4.10 -13.22
N ARG A 85 -2.45 5.14 -13.54
CA ARG A 85 -3.37 5.12 -14.69
C ARG A 85 -2.62 4.94 -16.00
N GLN A 86 -1.53 5.67 -16.18
CA GLN A 86 -0.68 5.53 -17.37
C GLN A 86 -0.15 4.11 -17.51
N GLY A 87 0.37 3.52 -16.42
CA GLY A 87 0.86 2.14 -16.42
C GLY A 87 -0.21 1.10 -16.74
N LEU A 88 -1.44 1.28 -16.22
CA LEU A 88 -2.57 0.38 -16.52
C LEU A 88 -3.06 0.48 -17.97
N ALA A 89 -2.86 1.63 -18.62
CA ALA A 89 -3.18 1.83 -20.03
C ALA A 89 -2.07 1.35 -20.99
N GLY A 90 -1.00 0.73 -20.47
CA GLY A 90 0.16 0.33 -21.27
C GLY A 90 1.06 1.51 -21.69
N GLY A 91 0.93 2.65 -21.02
CA GLY A 91 1.72 3.84 -21.31
C GLY A 91 3.18 3.70 -20.86
N ARG A 92 4.09 4.20 -21.70
CA ARG A 92 5.53 4.29 -21.43
C ARG A 92 5.81 5.17 -20.22
N PHE A 93 6.54 4.69 -19.21
CA PHE A 93 6.83 5.50 -18.03
C PHE A 93 7.93 6.53 -18.34
N PRO A 94 7.72 7.85 -18.15
CA PRO A 94 8.71 8.87 -18.45
C PRO A 94 9.75 9.08 -17.32
N LEU A 95 9.73 8.24 -16.28
CA LEU A 95 10.58 8.43 -15.10
C LEU A 95 12.03 8.05 -15.42
N ARG A 96 12.95 9.00 -15.19
CA ARG A 96 14.40 8.81 -15.38
C ARG A 96 14.87 7.57 -14.60
N GLY A 97 15.48 6.60 -15.29
CA GLY A 97 16.00 5.36 -14.70
C GLY A 97 15.03 4.18 -14.67
N TRP A 98 13.77 4.36 -15.11
CA TRP A 98 12.86 3.23 -15.30
C TRP A 98 13.11 2.57 -16.65
N ARG A 99 13.54 1.30 -16.62
CA ARG A 99 13.64 0.46 -17.82
C ARG A 99 12.24 0.18 -18.34
N GLN A 100 12.05 0.39 -19.63
CA GLN A 100 10.83 -0.03 -20.31
C GLN A 100 10.81 -1.56 -20.45
N PRO A 101 9.64 -2.17 -20.63
CA PRO A 101 9.53 -3.62 -20.84
C PRO A 101 10.43 -4.12 -21.99
N GLU A 102 10.53 -3.35 -23.07
CA GLU A 102 11.45 -3.60 -24.20
C GLU A 102 12.95 -3.50 -23.87
N ASP A 103 13.33 -2.88 -22.74
CA ASP A 103 14.73 -2.79 -22.30
C ASP A 103 15.18 -4.03 -21.49
N LEU A 104 14.30 -5.02 -21.30
CA LEU A 104 14.54 -6.24 -20.51
C LEU A 104 14.71 -7.51 -21.37
N SER A 105 14.67 -7.38 -22.71
CA SER A 105 15.03 -8.42 -23.68
C SER A 105 16.46 -8.26 -24.17
#